data_AF-A0A665W4I5-F1
#
_entry.id   AF-A0A665W4I5-F1
#
_cell.length_a   1.000
_cell.length_b   1.000
_cell.length_c   1.000
_cell.angle_alpha   90.00
_cell.angle_beta   90.00
_cell.angle_gamma   90.00
#
_symmetry.space_group_name_H-M   'P 1'
#
loop_
_entity.id
_entity.type
_entity.pdbx_description
1 polymer ?
#
loop_
_entity_poly.entity_id
_entity_poly.type
_entity_poly.pdbx_seq_one_letter_code
_entity_poly.pdbx_strand_id
1 'polypeptide(L)'
;MNQRYSKNCKDETKRWDRQSRTCVPCHPEPLLPGYEVNPNCGFDDNGGRHVPSVRGCGGNTFNNGSWAKCRQCSPCSAGYTAELPCNSTRDTQCKDARPSPAVPTDSRIKTTQGSFSKPAATTVSTAIDTTLGDPASSDIFWIVPCFVLIFILLAVIYASIIYLKMKRGQCTVWSFSRKLSLRSPGFSPLSSPACNNDLKDIVSPEIVSAPLQTVMDNLDVLEQLVILLDPDSLAVKNTRHLASNCGFSSAWITYTYSMKDSKSPLKAVLEGVISRQPDWTVGHLAKLLRQMDRNDAVAVLAQLRLNEMAV
;
A
#
# COMPACT_ATOMS: atom_id res chain seq x y z
N MET A 1 -19.24 24.19 -20.83
CA MET A 1 -17.95 24.33 -20.13
C MET A 1 -17.65 23.04 -19.39
N ASN A 2 -16.67 22.26 -19.85
CA ASN A 2 -16.31 20.97 -19.27
C ASN A 2 -15.72 21.18 -17.88
N GLN A 3 -16.47 20.83 -16.84
CA GLN A 3 -16.00 20.91 -15.46
C GLN A 3 -15.02 19.76 -15.22
N ARG A 4 -13.72 20.07 -15.30
CA ARG A 4 -12.65 19.08 -15.04
C ARG A 4 -12.40 18.83 -13.55
N TYR A 5 -12.96 19.66 -12.65
CA TYR A 5 -12.67 19.67 -11.22
C TYR A 5 -13.93 19.98 -10.37
N SER A 6 -13.87 19.64 -9.08
CA SER A 6 -14.96 19.82 -8.11
C SER A 6 -15.29 21.31 -7.90
N LYS A 7 -16.58 21.65 -7.93
CA LYS A 7 -17.09 22.97 -7.55
C LYS A 7 -17.48 23.04 -6.09
N ASN A 8 -17.83 21.90 -5.50
CA ASN A 8 -18.22 21.83 -4.09
C ASN A 8 -17.02 22.01 -3.16
N CYS A 9 -15.84 21.52 -3.56
CA CYS A 9 -14.61 21.62 -2.78
C CYS A 9 -13.66 22.67 -3.36
N LYS A 10 -13.67 23.88 -2.76
CA LYS A 10 -12.75 24.97 -3.12
C LYS A 10 -11.29 24.68 -2.78
N ASP A 11 -11.06 23.87 -1.75
CA ASP A 11 -9.73 23.38 -1.39
C ASP A 11 -9.30 22.30 -2.38
N GLU A 12 -8.32 22.62 -3.22
CA GLU A 12 -7.78 21.72 -4.24
C GLU A 12 -7.15 20.44 -3.66
N THR A 13 -6.82 20.42 -2.36
CA THR A 13 -6.29 19.22 -1.69
C THR A 13 -7.38 18.31 -1.13
N LYS A 14 -8.65 18.64 -1.38
CA LYS A 14 -9.82 17.86 -0.97
C LYS A 14 -10.69 17.55 -2.17
N ARG A 15 -11.39 16.42 -2.12
CA ARG A 15 -12.36 16.02 -3.14
C ARG A 15 -13.76 15.92 -2.53
N TRP A 16 -14.77 16.10 -3.37
CA TRP A 16 -16.15 15.90 -2.95
C TRP A 16 -16.42 14.41 -2.76
N ASP A 17 -16.94 14.05 -1.59
CA ASP A 17 -17.46 12.72 -1.32
C ASP A 17 -18.99 12.74 -1.33
N ARG A 18 -19.58 12.07 -2.32
CA ARG A 18 -21.03 12.11 -2.56
C ARG A 18 -21.84 11.37 -1.49
N GLN A 19 -21.24 10.35 -0.85
CA GLN A 19 -21.89 9.56 0.19
C GLN A 19 -22.04 10.38 1.48
N SER A 20 -20.95 10.97 1.96
CA SER A 20 -20.98 11.83 3.15
C SER A 20 -21.45 13.25 2.86
N ARG A 21 -21.51 13.67 1.59
CA ARG A 21 -21.75 15.06 1.16
C ARG A 21 -20.77 16.04 1.81
N THR A 22 -19.50 15.66 1.91
CA THR A 22 -18.44 16.48 2.49
C THR A 22 -17.16 16.47 1.66
N CYS A 23 -16.30 17.46 1.88
CA CYS A 23 -14.98 17.52 1.25
C CYS A 23 -13.96 16.73 2.06
N VAL A 24 -13.49 15.62 1.51
CA VAL A 24 -12.53 14.72 2.16
C VAL A 24 -11.11 14.94 1.62
N PRO A 25 -10.06 14.77 2.46
CA PRO A 25 -8.67 14.88 2.01
C PRO A 25 -8.33 13.92 0.88
N CYS A 26 -7.48 14.41 -0.02
CA CYS A 26 -7.04 13.70 -1.20
C CYS A 26 -6.21 12.43 -0.93
N HIS A 27 -5.30 12.51 0.05
CA HIS A 27 -4.31 11.49 0.34
C HIS A 27 -4.14 11.35 1.86
N PRO A 28 -3.85 10.14 2.37
CA PRO A 28 -3.24 10.01 3.69
C PRO A 28 -1.80 10.51 3.63
N GLU A 29 -1.38 11.28 4.63
CA GLU A 29 0.03 11.64 4.77
C GLU A 29 0.90 10.39 5.00
N PRO A 30 2.15 10.35 4.48
CA PRO A 30 2.91 11.42 3.82
C PRO A 30 2.76 11.48 2.29
N LEU A 31 2.97 12.66 1.71
CA LEU A 31 2.91 12.89 0.27
C LEU A 31 4.17 12.36 -0.43
N LEU A 32 4.02 11.89 -1.67
CA LEU A 32 5.10 11.30 -2.44
C LEU A 32 6.13 12.38 -2.88
N PRO A 33 7.42 12.28 -2.50
CA PRO A 33 8.44 13.21 -2.97
C PRO A 33 8.54 13.20 -4.50
N GLY A 34 8.74 14.36 -5.12
CA GLY A 34 8.79 14.48 -6.58
C GLY A 34 7.44 14.75 -7.24
N TYR A 35 6.35 14.79 -6.48
CA TYR A 35 4.99 14.92 -7.00
C TYR A 35 4.21 16.03 -6.31
N GLU A 36 3.23 16.58 -7.00
CA GLU A 36 2.18 17.42 -6.44
C GLU A 36 0.80 16.85 -6.68
N VAL A 37 -0.13 17.22 -5.80
CA VAL A 37 -1.53 16.82 -5.83
C VAL A 37 -2.26 17.65 -6.89
N ASN A 38 -2.87 16.95 -7.84
CA ASN A 38 -3.75 17.57 -8.82
C ASN A 38 -5.01 18.09 -8.12
N PRO A 39 -5.62 19.19 -8.62
CA PRO A 39 -6.81 19.75 -8.01
C PRO A 39 -7.91 18.71 -7.79
N ASN A 40 -8.43 18.67 -6.57
CA ASN A 40 -9.43 17.74 -6.08
C ASN A 40 -9.09 16.27 -6.36
N CYS A 41 -7.81 15.92 -6.38
CA CYS A 41 -7.32 14.59 -6.77
C CYS A 41 -7.72 14.15 -8.17
N GLY A 42 -8.05 15.10 -9.04
CA GLY A 42 -8.58 14.85 -10.37
C GLY A 42 -10.03 14.37 -10.39
N PHE A 43 -10.76 14.47 -9.28
CA PHE A 43 -12.18 14.14 -9.23
C PHE A 43 -13.06 15.37 -9.50
N ASP A 44 -14.18 15.14 -10.17
CA ASP A 44 -15.32 16.05 -10.21
C ASP A 44 -16.34 15.77 -9.08
N ASP A 45 -17.39 16.57 -9.01
CA ASP A 45 -18.47 16.42 -8.00
C ASP A 45 -19.36 15.19 -8.22
N ASN A 46 -19.31 14.58 -9.41
CA ASN A 46 -20.07 13.38 -9.75
C ASN A 46 -19.32 12.09 -9.36
N GLY A 47 -18.05 12.21 -8.95
CA GLY A 47 -17.17 11.09 -8.63
C GLY A 47 -16.36 10.57 -9.82
N GLY A 48 -16.47 11.22 -10.99
CA GLY A 48 -15.64 10.92 -12.16
C GLY A 48 -14.22 11.44 -11.97
N ARG A 49 -13.22 10.64 -12.34
CA ARG A 49 -11.81 11.04 -12.31
C ARG A 49 -11.33 11.40 -13.72
N HIS A 50 -10.92 12.65 -13.91
CA HIS A 50 -10.47 13.20 -15.21
C HIS A 50 -8.95 13.22 -15.36
N VAL A 51 -8.21 13.27 -14.25
CA VAL A 51 -6.75 13.25 -14.22
C VAL A 51 -6.24 12.38 -13.07
N PRO A 52 -4.98 11.90 -13.12
CA PRO A 52 -4.35 11.21 -11.98
C PRO A 52 -4.40 12.07 -10.72
N SER A 53 -4.35 11.46 -9.53
CA SER A 53 -4.40 12.21 -8.26
C SER A 53 -3.19 13.08 -8.02
N VAL A 54 -2.04 12.69 -8.60
CA VAL A 54 -0.77 13.40 -8.49
C VAL A 54 -0.14 13.57 -9.86
N ARG A 55 0.71 14.58 -10.00
CA ARG A 55 1.58 14.78 -11.17
C ARG A 55 3.01 15.10 -10.73
N GLY A 56 4.00 14.74 -11.53
CA GLY A 56 5.41 15.02 -11.22
C GLY A 56 5.70 16.52 -11.21
N CYS A 57 6.67 16.95 -10.39
CA CYS A 57 7.15 18.32 -10.42
C CYS A 57 7.76 18.66 -11.79
N GLY A 58 7.41 19.83 -12.33
CA GLY A 58 7.94 20.34 -13.59
C GLY A 58 9.37 20.87 -13.46
N GLY A 59 9.96 21.29 -14.58
CA GLY A 59 11.31 21.86 -14.61
C GLY A 59 11.46 23.02 -13.63
N ASN A 60 12.60 23.04 -12.91
CA ASN A 60 12.92 24.04 -11.88
C ASN A 60 11.95 24.09 -10.68
N THR A 61 11.23 23.00 -10.41
CA THR A 61 10.41 22.84 -9.20
C THR A 61 10.73 21.54 -8.47
N PHE A 62 10.50 21.53 -7.17
CA PHE A 62 10.74 20.36 -6.33
C PHE A 62 9.64 20.16 -5.29
N ASN A 63 9.53 18.94 -4.79
CA ASN A 63 8.75 18.62 -3.61
C ASN A 63 9.42 17.48 -2.82
N ASN A 64 9.75 17.73 -1.56
CA ASN A 64 10.35 16.73 -0.69
C ASN A 64 9.31 15.80 0.01
N GLY A 65 8.02 15.94 -0.33
CA GLY A 65 6.92 15.21 0.30
C GLY A 65 6.25 15.96 1.46
N SER A 66 6.66 17.20 1.75
CA SER A 66 6.10 18.01 2.84
C SER A 66 4.90 18.88 2.42
N TRP A 67 4.65 19.03 1.12
CA TRP A 67 3.63 19.94 0.60
C TRP A 67 2.78 19.29 -0.49
N ALA A 68 1.54 19.78 -0.65
CA ALA A 68 0.65 19.31 -1.71
C ALA A 68 1.02 19.86 -3.11
N LYS A 69 1.78 20.95 -3.19
CA LYS A 69 2.20 21.58 -4.45
C LYS A 69 3.72 21.65 -4.54
N CYS A 70 4.26 21.52 -5.75
CA CYS A 70 5.68 21.69 -5.99
C CYS A 70 6.07 23.16 -5.79
N ARG A 71 7.25 23.38 -5.24
CA ARG A 71 7.82 24.72 -4.99
C ARG A 71 8.91 25.01 -6.00
N GLN A 72 9.10 26.29 -6.30
CA GLN A 72 10.22 26.74 -7.14
C GLN A 72 11.55 26.46 -6.43
N CYS A 73 12.55 26.05 -7.20
CA CYS A 73 13.90 25.90 -6.70
C CYS A 73 14.48 27.25 -6.27
N SER A 74 15.11 27.29 -5.11
CA SER A 74 15.78 28.48 -4.58
C SER A 74 17.10 28.71 -5.32
N PRO A 75 17.39 29.95 -5.78
CA PRO A 75 18.72 30.30 -6.26
C PRO A 75 19.69 30.49 -5.08
N CYS A 76 20.97 30.20 -5.31
CA CYS A 76 22.00 30.53 -4.32
C CYS A 76 22.23 32.04 -4.26
N SER A 77 22.34 32.57 -3.04
CA SER A 77 22.67 33.98 -2.80
C SER A 77 24.10 34.31 -3.27
N ALA A 78 24.36 35.60 -3.49
CA ALA A 78 25.69 36.07 -3.89
C ALA A 78 26.77 35.60 -2.89
N GLY A 79 27.87 35.04 -3.39
CA GLY A 79 28.94 34.46 -2.58
C GLY A 79 28.79 32.97 -2.27
N TYR A 80 27.66 32.34 -2.67
CA TYR A 80 27.43 30.91 -2.56
C TYR A 80 27.34 30.26 -3.93
N THR A 81 27.85 29.03 -4.07
CA THR A 81 27.76 28.22 -5.29
C THR A 81 26.84 27.03 -5.05
N ALA A 82 26.08 26.61 -6.07
CA ALA A 82 25.28 25.39 -6.00
C ALA A 82 26.22 24.18 -5.89
N GLU A 83 26.20 23.51 -4.75
CA GLU A 83 26.91 22.25 -4.52
C GLU A 83 26.14 21.09 -5.14
N LEU A 84 24.83 21.07 -4.91
CA LEU A 84 23.91 20.11 -5.50
C LEU A 84 22.84 20.88 -6.28
N PRO A 85 22.65 20.58 -7.57
CA PRO A 85 21.61 21.20 -8.35
C PRO A 85 20.23 20.76 -7.86
N CYS A 86 19.23 21.63 -8.04
CA CYS A 86 17.85 21.28 -7.75
C CYS A 86 17.40 20.07 -8.56
N ASN A 87 16.57 19.21 -7.97
CA ASN A 87 15.90 18.11 -8.64
C ASN A 87 14.43 18.04 -8.23
N SER A 88 13.65 17.11 -8.80
CA SER A 88 12.22 17.01 -8.51
C SER A 88 11.89 16.77 -7.02
N THR A 89 12.83 16.24 -6.24
CA THR A 89 12.63 15.87 -4.84
C THR A 89 13.28 16.80 -3.82
N ARG A 90 14.23 17.65 -4.24
CA ARG A 90 15.10 18.44 -3.36
C ARG A 90 15.44 19.79 -3.98
N ASP A 91 15.48 20.80 -3.14
CA ASP A 91 15.93 22.15 -3.51
C ASP A 91 17.43 22.19 -3.83
N THR A 92 17.86 23.28 -4.46
CA THR A 92 19.28 23.63 -4.62
C THR A 92 19.95 23.70 -3.26
N GLN A 93 21.10 23.03 -3.11
CA GLN A 93 21.95 23.19 -1.93
C GLN A 93 23.13 24.07 -2.25
N CYS A 94 23.30 25.12 -1.45
CA CYS A 94 24.30 26.15 -1.66
C CYS A 94 25.43 26.00 -0.65
N LYS A 95 26.66 26.15 -1.11
CA LYS A 95 27.87 26.20 -0.27
C LYS A 95 28.60 27.51 -0.46
N ASP A 96 29.36 27.94 0.55
CA ASP A 96 30.20 29.12 0.44
C ASP A 96 31.22 28.97 -0.70
N ALA A 97 31.29 29.96 -1.58
CA ALA A 97 32.24 30.00 -2.70
C ALA A 97 33.67 30.38 -2.26
N ARG A 98 33.88 30.68 -0.97
CA ARG A 98 35.18 31.07 -0.46
C ARG A 98 36.10 29.85 -0.44
N PRO A 99 37.30 29.92 -1.03
CA PRO A 99 38.30 28.87 -0.85
C PRO A 99 38.59 28.74 0.64
N SER A 100 38.32 27.56 1.22
CA SER A 100 38.92 27.22 2.51
C SER A 100 40.44 27.26 2.32
N PRO A 101 41.19 28.05 3.11
CA PRO A 101 42.64 27.91 3.14
C PRO A 101 42.94 26.47 3.56
N ALA A 102 43.86 25.82 2.84
CA ALA A 102 44.39 24.52 3.23
C ALA A 102 44.79 24.58 4.71
N VAL A 103 44.23 23.68 5.52
CA VAL A 103 44.63 23.47 6.90
C VAL A 103 45.97 22.73 6.88
N PRO A 104 47.05 23.27 7.47
CA PRO A 104 48.08 22.44 8.03
C PRO A 104 47.63 21.98 9.42
N THR A 105 47.75 20.70 9.66
CA THR A 105 47.79 20.04 10.96
C THR A 105 48.68 20.82 11.94
N ASP A 106 48.15 21.31 13.07
CA ASP A 106 48.70 21.05 14.41
C ASP A 106 47.80 21.60 15.55
N SER A 107 47.86 20.84 16.63
CA SER A 107 47.28 20.88 17.96
C SER A 107 47.16 22.25 18.66
N ARG A 108 45.98 22.57 19.20
CA ARG A 108 45.84 23.01 20.61
C ARG A 108 44.40 23.05 21.11
N ILE A 109 44.13 22.23 22.12
CA ILE A 109 43.01 22.39 23.05
C ILE A 109 43.22 23.72 23.81
N LYS A 110 42.27 24.65 23.71
CA LYS A 110 41.98 25.65 24.74
C LYS A 110 40.49 25.95 24.82
N THR A 111 39.88 25.41 25.87
CA THR A 111 38.58 25.75 26.43
C THR A 111 38.65 27.14 27.08
N THR A 112 37.86 28.14 26.66
CA THR A 112 37.34 29.21 27.56
C THR A 112 36.17 30.00 26.96
N GLN A 113 35.02 29.90 27.65
CA GLN A 113 33.91 30.82 27.96
C GLN A 113 33.66 32.16 27.23
N GLY A 114 32.34 32.43 27.04
CA GLY A 114 31.66 33.75 27.07
C GLY A 114 31.45 34.39 25.69
N SER A 115 30.30 34.90 25.26
CA SER A 115 29.12 35.42 25.97
C SER A 115 27.92 35.51 25.00
N PHE A 116 26.73 35.11 25.44
CA PHE A 116 25.46 35.59 24.86
C PHE A 116 24.65 36.25 25.97
N SER A 117 24.35 37.53 25.76
CA SER A 117 23.65 38.41 26.69
C SER A 117 22.14 38.15 26.73
N LYS A 118 21.61 38.21 27.95
CA LYS A 118 20.19 38.17 28.38
C LYS A 118 19.47 39.49 28.06
N PRO A 119 18.12 39.51 28.07
CA PRO A 119 17.42 40.19 29.18
C PRO A 119 16.23 39.32 29.67
N ALA A 120 16.12 38.98 30.96
CA ALA A 120 15.65 39.75 32.12
C ALA A 120 14.12 39.82 32.20
N ALA A 121 13.58 39.12 33.20
CA ALA A 121 12.18 38.95 33.55
C ALA A 121 11.66 40.13 34.40
N THR A 122 10.33 40.30 34.48
CA THR A 122 9.67 41.04 35.56
C THR A 122 8.43 40.28 35.99
N THR A 123 8.42 39.89 37.27
CA THR A 123 7.34 39.24 38.01
C THR A 123 6.77 40.25 39.00
N VAL A 124 5.45 40.37 39.06
CA VAL A 124 4.75 41.00 40.19
C VAL A 124 3.56 40.10 40.56
N SER A 125 3.53 39.63 41.80
CA SER A 125 2.42 38.89 42.43
C SER A 125 1.45 39.86 43.12
N THR A 126 0.19 39.45 43.40
CA THR A 126 -0.40 39.26 44.76
C THR A 126 -1.95 39.09 44.74
N ALA A 127 -2.42 38.02 45.44
CA ALA A 127 -3.65 37.75 46.24
C ALA A 127 -5.10 38.04 45.75
N ILE A 128 -5.99 37.01 45.69
CA ILE A 128 -7.04 36.51 46.65
C ILE A 128 -8.40 37.26 46.50
N ASP A 129 -9.49 36.57 46.10
CA ASP A 129 -10.60 36.18 47.01
C ASP A 129 -11.76 35.38 46.34
N THR A 130 -12.09 34.26 47.02
CA THR A 130 -13.33 33.52 47.28
C THR A 130 -14.65 33.87 46.54
N THR A 131 -15.37 32.85 46.03
CA THR A 131 -16.74 32.49 46.51
C THR A 131 -17.20 31.10 46.02
N LEU A 132 -17.63 30.33 47.01
CA LEU A 132 -18.27 29.03 47.02
C LEU A 132 -19.77 29.17 46.65
N GLY A 133 -20.33 28.19 45.96
CA GLY A 133 -21.77 28.05 45.71
C GLY A 133 -22.14 26.66 45.19
N ASP A 134 -22.21 25.69 46.10
CA ASP A 134 -22.87 24.37 45.96
C ASP A 134 -24.39 24.51 46.28
N PRO A 135 -25.26 23.46 46.21
CA PRO A 135 -25.31 22.26 45.36
C PRO A 135 -26.77 21.92 44.88
N ALA A 136 -26.90 20.74 44.27
CA ALA A 136 -28.08 19.84 44.21
C ALA A 136 -28.88 19.75 42.89
N SER A 137 -28.68 18.64 42.18
CA SER A 137 -29.76 17.67 41.95
C SER A 137 -29.20 16.28 41.59
N SER A 138 -29.77 15.30 42.27
CA SER A 138 -29.55 13.86 42.22
C SER A 138 -29.91 13.24 40.87
N ASP A 139 -28.99 12.49 40.28
CA ASP A 139 -29.27 11.26 39.50
C ASP A 139 -27.97 10.54 39.06
N ILE A 140 -27.04 10.32 39.98
CA ILE A 140 -25.78 9.61 39.72
C ILE A 140 -25.81 8.24 40.42
N PHE A 141 -26.76 7.37 40.05
CA PHE A 141 -26.74 5.97 40.49
C PHE A 141 -26.99 4.93 39.39
N TRP A 142 -27.34 5.36 38.17
CA TRP A 142 -27.47 4.46 36.99
C TRP A 142 -26.30 4.55 36.00
N ILE A 143 -25.44 5.54 36.18
CA ILE A 143 -24.33 5.82 35.27
C ILE A 143 -23.27 4.70 35.35
N VAL A 144 -22.98 4.19 36.56
CA VAL A 144 -21.94 3.17 36.77
C VAL A 144 -22.33 1.80 36.18
N PRO A 145 -23.54 1.25 36.43
CA PRO A 145 -23.93 -0.03 35.83
C PRO A 145 -24.03 0.03 34.30
N CYS A 146 -24.50 1.15 33.74
CA CYS A 146 -24.58 1.35 32.30
C CYS A 146 -23.20 1.41 31.64
N PHE A 147 -22.22 2.09 32.24
CA PHE A 147 -20.85 2.07 31.73
C PHE A 147 -20.24 0.67 31.78
N VAL A 148 -20.45 -0.08 32.85
CA VAL A 148 -19.97 -1.47 32.96
C VAL A 148 -20.56 -2.35 31.86
N LEU A 149 -21.87 -2.24 31.59
CA LEU A 149 -22.52 -2.97 30.49
C LEU A 149 -21.98 -2.57 29.11
N ILE A 150 -21.74 -1.28 28.88
CA ILE A 150 -21.14 -0.78 27.63
C ILE A 150 -19.71 -1.33 27.47
N PHE A 151 -18.90 -1.34 28.52
CA PHE A 151 -17.55 -1.91 28.48
C PHE A 151 -17.57 -3.42 28.20
N ILE A 152 -18.52 -4.16 28.77
CA ILE A 152 -18.70 -5.60 28.49
C ILE A 152 -19.09 -5.81 27.02
N LEU A 153 -20.05 -5.03 26.49
CA LEU A 153 -20.45 -5.11 25.09
C LEU A 153 -19.30 -4.78 24.14
N LEU A 154 -18.52 -3.72 24.43
CA LEU A 154 -17.34 -3.36 23.65
C LEU A 154 -16.26 -4.44 23.72
N ALA A 155 -16.04 -5.07 24.88
CA ALA A 155 -15.10 -6.17 25.02
C ALA A 155 -15.53 -7.40 24.22
N VAL A 156 -16.82 -7.74 24.21
CA VAL A 156 -17.37 -8.83 23.39
C VAL A 156 -17.27 -8.50 21.90
N ILE A 157 -17.57 -7.27 21.48
CA ILE A 157 -17.40 -6.82 20.09
C ILE A 157 -15.93 -6.88 19.68
N TYR A 158 -15.02 -6.43 20.54
CA TYR A 158 -13.58 -6.47 20.28
C TYR A 158 -13.07 -7.92 20.20
N ALA A 159 -13.49 -8.79 21.12
CA ALA A 159 -13.16 -10.20 21.12
C ALA A 159 -13.74 -10.93 19.89
N SER A 160 -14.95 -10.58 19.46
CA SER A 160 -15.56 -11.14 18.24
C SER A 160 -14.91 -10.60 16.96
N ILE A 161 -14.48 -9.34 16.92
CA ILE A 161 -13.64 -8.81 15.84
C ILE A 161 -12.31 -9.55 15.81
N ILE A 162 -11.64 -9.75 16.95
CA ILE A 162 -10.40 -10.53 17.02
C ILE A 162 -10.65 -11.97 16.57
N TYR A 163 -11.71 -12.62 17.03
CA TYR A 163 -12.04 -14.00 16.64
C TYR A 163 -12.33 -14.11 15.14
N LEU A 164 -13.08 -13.16 14.56
CA LEU A 164 -13.33 -13.07 13.13
C LEU A 164 -12.05 -12.78 12.35
N LYS A 165 -11.16 -11.92 12.87
CA LYS A 165 -9.86 -11.61 12.26
C LYS A 165 -8.87 -12.74 12.42
N MET A 166 -8.98 -13.55 13.46
CA MET A 166 -8.15 -14.72 13.74
C MET A 166 -8.59 -15.89 12.86
N LYS A 167 -9.90 -16.06 12.63
CA LYS A 167 -10.44 -17.00 11.63
C LYS A 167 -10.13 -16.58 10.19
N ARG A 168 -10.04 -15.26 9.89
CA ARG A 168 -9.51 -14.72 8.62
C ARG A 168 -7.98 -14.75 8.53
N GLY A 169 -7.29 -14.70 9.66
CA GLY A 169 -5.84 -14.52 9.78
C GLY A 169 -5.04 -15.82 10.01
N GLN A 170 -5.71 -16.93 10.28
CA GLN A 170 -5.09 -18.26 10.38
C GLN A 170 -4.63 -18.81 9.01
N CYS A 171 -4.98 -18.17 7.89
CA CYS A 171 -4.40 -18.46 6.57
C CYS A 171 -3.28 -17.49 6.16
N THR A 172 -2.92 -16.50 6.99
CA THR A 172 -1.97 -15.43 6.59
C THR A 172 -0.62 -15.45 7.31
N VAL A 173 -0.29 -16.53 8.04
CA VAL A 173 1.05 -16.71 8.59
C VAL A 173 1.65 -18.01 8.07
N TRP A 174 1.99 -18.02 6.78
CA TRP A 174 3.18 -18.74 6.35
C TRP A 174 4.19 -17.71 5.90
N SER A 175 5.03 -17.30 6.84
CA SER A 175 6.31 -16.68 6.57
C SER A 175 7.10 -17.60 5.64
N PHE A 176 7.10 -17.30 4.34
CA PHE A 176 8.11 -17.87 3.44
C PHE A 176 9.43 -17.19 3.81
N SER A 177 10.23 -17.91 4.59
CA SER A 177 11.51 -17.44 5.10
C SER A 177 12.39 -16.91 3.98
N ARG A 178 12.82 -15.66 4.13
CA ARG A 178 14.03 -15.14 3.50
C ARG A 178 15.22 -15.99 3.96
N LYS A 179 15.79 -16.78 3.05
CA LYS A 179 17.18 -17.27 2.92
C LYS A 179 17.27 -18.78 2.67
N LEU A 180 17.91 -19.14 1.57
CA LEU A 180 18.97 -20.17 1.43
C LEU A 180 19.33 -20.23 -0.06
N SER A 181 20.34 -19.49 -0.54
CA SER A 181 21.71 -19.98 -0.75
C SER A 181 21.79 -21.50 -1.04
N LEU A 182 21.95 -21.81 -2.33
CA LEU A 182 22.68 -22.94 -2.91
C LEU A 182 22.96 -24.14 -1.98
N ARG A 183 22.17 -25.21 -2.08
CA ARG A 183 22.61 -26.62 -2.05
C ARG A 183 21.44 -27.58 -2.34
N SER A 184 21.50 -28.34 -3.43
CA SER A 184 20.75 -29.61 -3.60
C SER A 184 21.51 -30.76 -2.91
N PRO A 185 21.01 -32.01 -2.80
CA PRO A 185 19.64 -32.56 -2.95
C PRO A 185 19.20 -33.35 -1.69
N GLY A 186 17.92 -33.71 -1.59
CA GLY A 186 17.47 -34.71 -0.59
C GLY A 186 15.99 -34.59 -0.23
N PHE A 187 15.16 -35.43 -0.84
CA PHE A 187 13.76 -35.61 -0.51
C PHE A 187 13.56 -36.23 0.89
N SER A 188 12.60 -35.72 1.66
CA SER A 188 11.53 -36.52 2.29
C SER A 188 10.47 -35.62 2.97
N PRO A 189 9.22 -36.10 3.10
CA PRO A 189 8.01 -35.26 3.13
C PRO A 189 7.25 -35.26 4.49
N LEU A 190 6.09 -34.59 4.48
CA LEU A 190 5.01 -34.49 5.49
C LEU A 190 5.23 -33.45 6.61
N SER A 191 4.30 -32.52 6.85
CA SER A 191 2.89 -32.78 7.11
C SER A 191 2.00 -31.58 6.72
N SER A 192 0.90 -31.85 6.01
CA SER A 192 -0.14 -30.86 5.70
C SER A 192 -1.29 -30.98 6.71
N PRO A 193 -1.72 -29.91 7.40
CA PRO A 193 -2.97 -29.93 8.14
C PRO A 193 -4.15 -29.91 7.16
N ALA A 194 -5.13 -30.76 7.45
CA ALA A 194 -6.34 -30.94 6.67
C ALA A 194 -7.09 -29.61 6.43
N CYS A 195 -7.02 -29.10 5.20
CA CYS A 195 -7.94 -28.09 4.65
C CYS A 195 -8.45 -28.51 3.26
N ASN A 196 -8.54 -29.83 3.01
CA ASN A 196 -8.75 -30.41 1.68
C ASN A 196 -10.23 -30.69 1.32
N ASN A 197 -11.19 -30.33 2.18
CA ASN A 197 -12.57 -30.79 1.98
C ASN A 197 -13.42 -29.84 1.13
N ASP A 198 -13.08 -28.55 1.03
CA ASP A 198 -13.94 -27.58 0.34
C ASP A 198 -13.59 -27.34 -1.14
N LEU A 199 -12.47 -27.87 -1.64
CA LEU A 199 -12.04 -27.68 -3.04
C LEU A 199 -12.60 -28.76 -3.97
N LYS A 200 -12.94 -29.93 -3.42
CA LYS A 200 -13.46 -31.09 -4.16
C LYS A 200 -14.90 -30.91 -4.65
N ASP A 201 -15.62 -29.92 -4.12
CA ASP A 201 -17.04 -29.70 -4.42
C ASP A 201 -17.29 -28.93 -5.72
N ILE A 202 -16.26 -28.26 -6.27
CA ILE A 202 -16.40 -27.38 -7.45
C ILE A 202 -15.57 -27.87 -8.65
N VAL A 203 -14.49 -28.62 -8.40
CA VAL A 203 -13.58 -29.11 -9.45
C VAL A 203 -13.38 -30.61 -9.25
N SER A 204 -13.59 -31.40 -10.31
CA SER A 204 -13.44 -32.86 -10.27
C SER A 204 -12.07 -33.27 -9.72
N PRO A 205 -11.99 -34.31 -8.88
CA PRO A 205 -10.76 -34.68 -8.17
C PRO A 205 -9.59 -35.00 -9.11
N GLU A 206 -9.88 -35.48 -10.31
CA GLU A 206 -8.91 -35.78 -11.37
C GLU A 206 -8.27 -34.51 -11.97
N ILE A 207 -9.07 -33.47 -12.18
CA ILE A 207 -8.60 -32.16 -12.66
C ILE A 207 -7.74 -31.49 -11.59
N VAL A 208 -8.15 -31.57 -10.32
CA VAL A 208 -7.40 -30.97 -9.18
C VAL A 208 -5.99 -31.57 -9.05
N SER A 209 -5.82 -32.85 -9.37
CA SER A 209 -4.53 -33.54 -9.37
C SER A 209 -3.70 -33.34 -10.65
N ALA A 210 -4.30 -32.84 -11.73
CA ALA A 210 -3.59 -32.64 -13.00
C ALA A 210 -2.46 -31.60 -12.85
N PRO A 211 -1.35 -31.75 -13.59
CA PRO A 211 -0.26 -30.79 -13.56
C PRO A 211 -0.74 -29.42 -14.05
N LEU A 212 -0.14 -28.35 -13.53
CA LEU A 212 -0.51 -26.99 -13.92
C LEU A 212 -0.34 -26.74 -15.43
N GLN A 213 0.55 -27.49 -16.08
CA GLN A 213 0.76 -27.46 -17.53
C GLN A 213 -0.54 -27.71 -18.32
N THR A 214 -1.46 -28.54 -17.80
CA THR A 214 -2.75 -28.82 -18.44
C THR A 214 -3.59 -27.56 -18.64
N VAL A 215 -3.47 -26.55 -17.77
CA VAL A 215 -4.15 -25.24 -17.94
C VAL A 215 -3.56 -24.46 -19.10
N MET A 216 -2.24 -24.56 -19.30
CA MET A 216 -1.56 -23.85 -20.39
C MET A 216 -1.79 -24.51 -21.75
N ASP A 217 -1.97 -25.82 -21.77
CA ASP A 217 -2.23 -26.59 -22.99
C ASP A 217 -3.69 -26.44 -23.46
N ASN A 218 -4.61 -26.12 -22.54
CA ASN A 218 -6.01 -25.86 -22.85
C ASN A 218 -6.23 -24.36 -23.15
N LEU A 219 -6.03 -23.99 -24.42
CA LEU A 219 -6.05 -22.58 -24.86
C LEU A 219 -7.36 -21.85 -24.56
N ASP A 220 -8.50 -22.53 -24.67
CA ASP A 220 -9.82 -21.95 -24.40
C ASP A 220 -9.97 -21.54 -22.92
N VAL A 221 -9.57 -22.42 -22.01
CA VAL A 221 -9.57 -22.14 -20.56
C VAL A 221 -8.56 -21.05 -20.24
N LEU A 222 -7.37 -21.08 -20.83
CA LEU A 222 -6.35 -20.07 -20.61
C LEU A 222 -6.83 -18.68 -21.05
N GLU A 223 -7.45 -18.56 -22.22
CA GLU A 223 -7.99 -17.29 -22.73
C GLU A 223 -9.09 -16.73 -21.81
N GLN A 224 -10.02 -17.57 -21.37
CA GLN A 224 -11.05 -17.16 -20.42
C GLN A 224 -10.45 -16.69 -19.09
N LEU A 225 -9.44 -17.38 -18.58
CA LEU A 225 -8.74 -16.95 -17.36
C LEU A 225 -8.01 -15.63 -17.56
N VAL A 226 -7.44 -15.37 -18.74
CA VAL A 226 -6.83 -14.06 -19.08
C VAL A 226 -7.89 -12.96 -19.03
N ILE A 227 -9.05 -13.16 -19.66
CA ILE A 227 -10.15 -12.18 -19.66
C ILE A 227 -10.60 -11.86 -18.23
N LEU A 228 -10.73 -12.89 -17.40
CA LEU A 228 -11.16 -12.74 -16.02
C LEU A 228 -10.07 -12.09 -15.14
N LEU A 229 -8.84 -12.57 -15.22
CA LEU A 229 -7.77 -12.24 -14.27
C LEU A 229 -6.93 -11.04 -14.70
N ASP A 230 -6.98 -10.61 -15.95
CA ASP A 230 -6.30 -9.41 -16.44
C ASP A 230 -7.27 -8.33 -16.97
N PRO A 231 -8.29 -7.90 -16.17
CA PRO A 231 -9.13 -6.78 -16.57
C PRO A 231 -8.37 -5.46 -16.37
N ASP A 232 -8.70 -4.45 -17.16
CA ASP A 232 -8.13 -3.10 -17.00
C ASP A 232 -8.63 -2.38 -15.73
N SER A 233 -9.59 -2.97 -15.01
CA SER A 233 -10.11 -2.43 -13.76
C SER A 233 -9.20 -2.75 -12.57
N LEU A 234 -8.89 -1.75 -11.75
CA LEU A 234 -8.10 -1.92 -10.51
C LEU A 234 -8.95 -2.40 -9.30
N ALA A 235 -10.26 -2.58 -9.49
CA ALA A 235 -11.20 -2.86 -8.40
C ALA A 235 -11.21 -4.34 -7.97
N VAL A 236 -10.69 -5.24 -8.81
CA VAL A 236 -10.72 -6.69 -8.58
C VAL A 236 -9.30 -7.24 -8.55
N LYS A 237 -9.05 -8.23 -7.69
CA LYS A 237 -7.75 -8.91 -7.63
C LYS A 237 -7.49 -9.59 -8.98
N ASN A 238 -6.34 -9.26 -9.56
CA ASN A 238 -5.90 -9.63 -10.91
C ASN A 238 -4.61 -10.46 -10.87
N THR A 239 -4.05 -10.81 -12.02
CA THR A 239 -2.82 -11.61 -12.12
C THR A 239 -1.65 -11.01 -11.33
N ARG A 240 -1.57 -9.69 -11.08
CA ARG A 240 -0.55 -9.11 -10.17
C ARG A 240 -0.61 -9.72 -8.77
N HIS A 241 -1.81 -9.91 -8.26
CA HIS A 241 -2.03 -10.46 -6.93
C HIS A 241 -1.72 -11.96 -6.90
N LEU A 242 -2.11 -12.68 -7.96
CA LEU A 242 -1.75 -14.09 -8.14
C LEU A 242 -0.22 -14.25 -8.17
N ALA A 243 0.49 -13.44 -8.96
CA ALA A 243 1.94 -13.45 -9.06
C ALA A 243 2.63 -13.14 -7.71
N SER A 244 2.08 -12.19 -6.96
CA SER A 244 2.58 -11.90 -5.61
C SER A 244 2.42 -13.12 -4.68
N ASN A 245 1.28 -13.81 -4.74
CA ASN A 245 1.04 -15.02 -3.95
C ASN A 245 1.93 -16.19 -4.39
N CYS A 246 2.33 -16.24 -5.66
CA CYS A 246 3.32 -17.19 -6.18
C CYS A 246 4.79 -16.80 -5.86
N GLY A 247 5.02 -15.69 -5.14
CA GLY A 247 6.37 -15.27 -4.71
C GLY A 247 7.20 -14.54 -5.78
N PHE A 248 6.57 -13.97 -6.81
CA PHE A 248 7.28 -13.10 -7.75
C PHE A 248 7.54 -11.73 -7.14
N SER A 249 8.68 -11.11 -7.49
CA SER A 249 9.02 -9.78 -7.01
C SER A 249 8.15 -8.71 -7.67
N SER A 250 7.89 -7.61 -6.97
CA SER A 250 7.14 -6.46 -7.52
C SER A 250 7.78 -5.91 -8.81
N ALA A 251 9.11 -5.90 -8.90
CA ALA A 251 9.82 -5.48 -10.11
C ALA A 251 9.51 -6.39 -11.30
N TRP A 252 9.54 -7.72 -11.10
CA TRP A 252 9.22 -8.68 -12.17
C TRP A 252 7.74 -8.57 -12.59
N ILE A 253 6.83 -8.44 -11.62
CA ILE A 253 5.39 -8.25 -11.89
C ILE A 253 5.13 -6.95 -12.66
N THR A 254 5.88 -5.89 -12.35
CA THR A 254 5.76 -4.62 -13.09
C THR A 254 6.25 -4.77 -14.53
N TYR A 255 7.38 -5.46 -14.73
CA TYR A 255 7.93 -5.74 -16.05
C TYR A 255 6.99 -6.62 -16.90
N THR A 256 6.43 -7.69 -16.36
CA THR A 256 5.50 -8.56 -17.11
C THR A 256 4.28 -7.80 -17.61
N TYR A 257 3.71 -6.94 -16.77
CA TYR A 257 2.59 -6.10 -17.19
C TYR A 257 2.97 -4.97 -18.14
N SER A 258 4.22 -4.52 -18.15
CA SER A 258 4.69 -3.54 -19.15
C SER A 258 4.72 -4.15 -20.57
N MET A 259 4.76 -5.48 -20.67
CA MET A 259 4.73 -6.22 -21.94
C MET A 259 3.34 -6.76 -22.28
N LYS A 260 2.28 -6.37 -21.53
CA LYS A 260 0.94 -6.99 -21.65
C LYS A 260 0.35 -6.93 -23.06
N ASP A 261 0.72 -5.90 -23.83
CA ASP A 261 0.22 -5.68 -25.20
C ASP A 261 0.76 -6.71 -26.20
N SER A 262 1.81 -7.44 -25.84
CA SER A 262 2.44 -8.47 -26.68
C SER A 262 2.49 -9.86 -26.04
N LYS A 263 2.42 -9.94 -24.70
CA LYS A 263 2.52 -11.19 -23.94
C LYS A 263 1.54 -11.16 -22.77
N SER A 264 0.73 -12.21 -22.64
CA SER A 264 -0.19 -12.35 -21.52
C SER A 264 0.56 -12.40 -20.17
N PRO A 265 0.26 -11.49 -19.23
CA PRO A 265 0.84 -11.55 -17.88
C PRO A 265 0.50 -12.85 -17.14
N LEU A 266 -0.74 -13.35 -17.27
CA LEU A 266 -1.14 -14.63 -16.67
C LEU A 266 -0.31 -15.79 -17.20
N LYS A 267 -0.13 -15.88 -18.52
CA LYS A 267 0.68 -16.93 -19.13
C LYS A 267 2.13 -16.90 -18.61
N ALA A 268 2.75 -15.71 -18.55
CA ALA A 268 4.10 -15.56 -18.03
C ALA A 268 4.22 -15.98 -16.55
N VAL A 269 3.18 -15.72 -15.74
CA VAL A 269 3.14 -16.17 -14.34
C VAL A 269 3.04 -17.68 -14.25
N LEU A 270 2.16 -18.32 -15.02
CA LEU A 270 2.02 -19.77 -15.02
C LEU A 270 3.31 -20.47 -15.49
N GLU A 271 3.94 -19.99 -16.57
CA GLU A 271 5.25 -20.45 -17.03
C GLU A 271 6.33 -20.32 -15.95
N GLY A 272 6.37 -19.16 -15.29
CA GLY A 272 7.30 -18.90 -14.18
C GLY A 272 7.07 -19.80 -12.97
N VAL A 273 5.82 -20.19 -12.70
CA VAL A 273 5.48 -21.10 -11.61
C VAL A 273 5.92 -22.52 -11.94
N ILE A 274 5.56 -23.03 -13.12
CA ILE A 274 5.90 -24.39 -13.56
C ILE A 274 7.41 -24.59 -13.58
N SER A 275 8.16 -23.59 -14.06
CA SER A 275 9.63 -23.64 -14.08
C SER A 275 10.27 -23.68 -12.68
N ARG A 276 9.63 -23.10 -11.66
CA ARG A 276 10.12 -23.10 -10.27
C ARG A 276 9.65 -24.33 -9.50
N GLN A 277 8.43 -24.79 -9.78
CA GLN A 277 7.71 -25.80 -9.02
C GLN A 277 6.95 -26.72 -9.99
N PRO A 278 7.62 -27.77 -10.51
CA PRO A 278 7.01 -28.69 -11.48
C PRO A 278 5.89 -29.54 -10.87
N ASP A 279 5.89 -29.72 -9.55
CA ASP A 279 4.89 -30.52 -8.82
C ASP A 279 3.57 -29.76 -8.57
N TRP A 280 3.47 -28.51 -9.01
CA TRP A 280 2.23 -27.74 -8.84
C TRP A 280 1.12 -28.27 -9.74
N THR A 281 -0.04 -28.46 -9.12
CA THR A 281 -1.26 -28.96 -9.78
C THR A 281 -2.27 -27.85 -9.99
N VAL A 282 -3.30 -28.12 -10.80
CA VAL A 282 -4.46 -27.22 -10.96
C VAL A 282 -5.13 -26.93 -9.62
N GLY A 283 -5.14 -27.90 -8.70
CA GLY A 283 -5.65 -27.70 -7.34
C GLY A 283 -4.92 -26.60 -6.55
N HIS A 284 -3.60 -26.49 -6.72
CA HIS A 284 -2.82 -25.42 -6.11
C HIS A 284 -3.21 -24.05 -6.68
N LEU A 285 -3.37 -23.95 -8.00
CA LEU A 285 -3.85 -22.73 -8.65
C LEU A 285 -5.27 -22.36 -8.17
N ALA A 286 -6.19 -23.32 -8.15
CA ALA A 286 -7.58 -23.10 -7.71
C ALA A 286 -7.63 -22.60 -6.26
N LYS A 287 -6.76 -23.12 -5.38
CA LYS A 287 -6.62 -22.63 -4.01
C LYS A 287 -6.18 -21.16 -3.97
N LEU A 288 -5.18 -20.78 -4.77
CA LEU A 288 -4.71 -19.40 -4.85
C LEU A 288 -5.79 -18.46 -5.38
N LEU A 289 -6.52 -18.87 -6.42
CA LEU A 289 -7.64 -18.11 -6.99
C LEU A 289 -8.78 -17.91 -5.98
N ARG A 290 -9.10 -18.94 -5.20
CA ARG A 290 -10.08 -18.84 -4.11
C ARG A 290 -9.61 -17.91 -2.99
N GLN A 291 -8.34 -17.94 -2.61
CA GLN A 291 -7.76 -17.03 -1.62
C GLN A 291 -7.81 -15.56 -2.05
N MET A 292 -7.82 -15.30 -3.35
CA MET A 292 -8.04 -13.98 -3.92
C MET A 292 -9.51 -13.71 -4.29
N ASP A 293 -10.46 -14.48 -3.74
CA ASP A 293 -11.90 -14.31 -3.95
C ASP A 293 -12.33 -14.35 -5.43
N ARG A 294 -11.53 -14.98 -6.31
CA ARG A 294 -11.81 -15.14 -7.74
C ARG A 294 -12.50 -16.47 -8.01
N ASN A 295 -13.68 -16.65 -7.42
CA ASN A 295 -14.48 -17.86 -7.57
C ASN A 295 -14.97 -18.07 -9.02
N ASP A 296 -15.12 -16.97 -9.76
CA ASP A 296 -15.39 -16.96 -11.20
C ASP A 296 -14.28 -17.64 -12.00
N ALA A 297 -13.02 -17.35 -11.69
CA ALA A 297 -11.87 -18.00 -12.32
C ALA A 297 -11.73 -19.47 -11.89
N VAL A 298 -12.09 -19.81 -10.64
CA VAL A 298 -12.14 -21.21 -10.18
C VAL A 298 -13.19 -22.01 -10.96
N ALA A 299 -14.34 -21.42 -11.27
CA ALA A 299 -15.37 -22.08 -12.08
C ALA A 299 -14.90 -22.36 -13.52
N VAL A 300 -14.07 -21.48 -14.09
CA VAL A 300 -13.44 -21.70 -15.41
C VAL A 300 -12.46 -22.88 -15.37
N LEU A 301 -11.72 -23.08 -14.27
CA LEU A 301 -10.86 -24.26 -14.11
C LEU A 301 -11.64 -25.58 -14.08
N ALA A 302 -12.91 -25.57 -13.67
CA ALA A 302 -13.76 -26.76 -13.72
C ALA A 302 -14.12 -27.17 -15.16
N GLN A 303 -13.96 -26.27 -16.14
CA GLN A 303 -14.19 -26.55 -17.56
C GLN A 303 -13.01 -27.26 -18.22
N LEU A 304 -11.89 -27.46 -17.51
CA LEU A 304 -10.78 -28.25 -18.01
C LEU A 304 -11.26 -29.66 -18.32
N ARG A 305 -11.43 -29.92 -19.62
CA ARG A 305 -11.53 -31.29 -20.11
C ARG A 305 -10.11 -31.82 -20.08
N LEU A 306 -9.88 -32.82 -19.22
CA LEU A 306 -8.72 -33.69 -19.41
C LEU A 306 -8.96 -34.29 -20.80
N ASN A 307 -8.18 -33.85 -21.78
CA ASN A 307 -8.24 -34.47 -23.09
C ASN A 307 -7.97 -35.95 -22.86
N GLU A 308 -9.00 -36.76 -23.08
CA GLU A 308 -8.84 -38.20 -23.24
C GLU A 308 -7.66 -38.38 -24.18
N MET A 309 -6.68 -39.15 -23.72
CA MET A 309 -5.61 -39.64 -24.57
C MET A 309 -6.28 -40.29 -25.78
N ALA A 310 -6.29 -39.58 -26.91
CA ALA A 310 -6.50 -40.21 -28.19
C ALA A 310 -5.26 -41.09 -28.43
N VAL A 311 -5.51 -42.38 -28.26
CA VAL A 311 -4.80 -43.57 -28.74
C VAL A 311 -3.97 -43.30 -30.01
#